data_AF-A0A8W8NS48-F1
#
_entry.id   AF-A0A8W8NS48-F1
#
_cell.length_a   1.000
_cell.length_b   1.000
_cell.length_c   1.000
_cell.angle_alpha   90.00
_cell.angle_beta   90.00
_cell.angle_gamma   90.00
#
_symmetry.space_group_name_H-M   'P 1'
#
loop_
_entity.id
_entity.type
_entity.pdbx_description
1 polymer ?
#
loop_
_entity_poly.entity_id
_entity_poly.type
_entity_poly.pdbx_seq_one_letter_code
_entity_poly.pdbx_strand_id
1 'polypeptide(L)'
;QPFFPKFLQLITKSKQGGRDFYDVFINQKYRKPKSEIKWENNLNLNVDNSWWKKQNILFFKITNDIQLRWFNYRIIHRILATNTFLCKIGITNTNLCSFCKLYPETLCHLFWECEFVENIWENALIWFKEQFGIDISLNKVDVLLGKYYKYYNIFNLIICIIKKHIYRSRSKKCKPSFERVKEEIVYYFHCEKHIYKKNGDVESFNKRWNLIMF
;
A
#
# COMPACT_ATOMS: atom_id res chain seq x y z
N GLN A 1 -2.08 49.43 24.28
CA GLN A 1 -2.92 48.22 24.06
C GLN A 1 -2.61 47.22 25.17
N PRO A 2 -3.60 46.60 25.81
CA PRO A 2 -3.33 45.54 26.78
C PRO A 2 -2.69 44.33 26.09
N PHE A 3 -1.65 43.78 26.71
CA PHE A 3 -0.96 42.59 26.22
C PHE A 3 -1.89 41.39 26.30
N PHE A 4 -2.16 40.75 25.15
CA PHE A 4 -2.98 39.55 25.08
C PHE A 4 -2.06 38.32 25.04
N PRO A 5 -1.99 37.51 26.11
CA PRO A 5 -1.13 36.35 26.16
C PRO A 5 -1.46 35.35 25.04
N LYS A 6 -0.44 34.80 24.38
CA LYS A 6 -0.59 33.81 23.29
C LYS A 6 -1.45 32.60 23.68
N PHE A 7 -1.47 32.20 24.94
CA PHE A 7 -2.30 31.07 25.39
C PHE A 7 -3.80 31.39 25.39
N LEU A 8 -4.20 32.66 25.60
CA LEU A 8 -5.60 33.07 25.50
C LEU A 8 -6.08 33.10 24.05
N GLN A 9 -5.19 33.25 23.07
CA GLN A 9 -5.55 33.20 21.63
C GLN A 9 -6.05 31.81 21.21
N LEU A 10 -5.54 30.74 21.83
CA LEU A 10 -5.99 29.37 21.59
C LEU A 10 -7.39 29.12 22.17
N ILE A 11 -7.69 29.71 23.32
CA ILE A 11 -9.00 29.60 23.98
C ILE A 11 -10.09 30.31 23.18
N THR A 12 -9.77 31.46 22.59
CA THR A 12 -10.73 32.26 21.81
C THR A 12 -10.86 31.81 20.35
N LYS A 13 -10.02 30.86 19.90
CA LYS A 13 -9.98 30.40 18.50
C LYS A 13 -11.23 29.62 18.07
N SER A 14 -11.86 28.89 18.99
CA SER A 14 -13.09 28.15 18.69
C SER A 14 -14.05 28.13 19.88
N LYS A 15 -15.35 28.14 19.59
CA LYS A 15 -16.43 28.23 20.60
C LYS A 15 -16.43 27.06 21.60
N GLN A 16 -15.85 25.91 21.24
CA GLN A 16 -15.77 24.72 22.07
C GLN A 16 -14.35 24.35 22.52
N GLY A 17 -13.28 24.96 21.98
CA GLY A 17 -11.87 24.91 22.43
C GLY A 17 -11.16 23.55 22.47
N GLY A 18 -11.88 22.44 22.71
CA GLY A 18 -11.32 21.14 23.05
C GLY A 18 -10.47 20.53 21.94
N ARG A 19 -10.81 20.76 20.66
CA ARG A 19 -10.00 20.29 19.54
C ARG A 19 -8.68 21.05 19.43
N ASP A 20 -8.69 22.36 19.63
CA ASP A 20 -7.46 23.17 19.58
C ASP A 20 -6.51 22.78 20.71
N PHE A 21 -7.03 22.56 21.92
CA PHE A 21 -6.24 22.03 23.04
C PHE A 21 -5.74 20.61 22.79
N TYR A 22 -6.60 19.72 22.27
CA TYR A 22 -6.22 18.36 21.90
C TYR A 22 -5.08 18.35 20.88
N ASP A 23 -5.17 19.18 19.83
CA ASP A 23 -4.12 19.29 18.81
C ASP A 23 -2.80 19.79 19.41
N VAL A 24 -2.83 20.76 20.32
CA VAL A 24 -1.64 21.23 21.04
C VAL A 24 -1.02 20.10 21.87
N PHE A 25 -1.82 19.39 22.67
CA PHE A 25 -1.32 18.30 23.51
C PHE A 25 -0.79 17.12 22.69
N ILE A 26 -1.45 16.80 21.57
CA ILE A 26 -1.01 15.74 20.67
C ILE A 26 0.25 16.14 19.92
N ASN A 27 0.36 17.38 19.44
CA ASN A 27 1.58 17.85 18.78
C ASN A 27 2.79 17.85 19.72
N GLN A 28 2.59 18.18 21.00
CA GLN A 28 3.64 18.06 22.02
C GLN A 28 4.06 16.60 22.28
N LYS A 29 3.11 15.65 22.15
CA LYS A 29 3.35 14.22 22.37
C LYS A 29 3.67 13.43 21.10
N TYR A 30 3.57 14.06 19.92
CA TYR A 30 3.68 13.36 18.65
C TYR A 30 5.08 12.77 18.52
N ARG A 31 5.12 11.46 18.35
CA ARG A 31 6.32 10.71 18.01
C ARG A 31 6.07 10.02 16.69
N LYS A 32 6.98 10.22 15.74
CA LYS A 32 6.91 9.57 14.45
C LYS A 32 6.81 8.05 14.64
N PRO A 33 5.83 7.37 14.01
CA PRO A 33 5.68 5.93 14.14
C PRO A 33 6.98 5.19 13.80
N LYS A 34 7.32 4.17 14.60
CA LYS A 34 8.52 3.34 14.36
C LYS A 34 8.50 2.67 12.99
N SER A 35 7.31 2.37 12.45
CA SER A 35 7.17 1.79 11.10
C SER A 35 7.68 2.74 10.02
N GLU A 36 7.36 4.03 10.13
CA GLU A 36 7.74 5.08 9.18
C GLU A 36 9.26 5.27 9.18
N ILE A 37 9.87 5.43 10.37
CA ILE A 37 11.33 5.55 10.52
C ILE A 37 12.05 4.34 9.91
N LYS A 38 11.55 3.13 10.16
CA LYS A 38 12.17 1.93 9.59
C LYS A 38 12.00 1.85 8.07
N TRP A 39 10.90 2.37 7.51
CA TRP A 39 10.75 2.44 6.05
C TRP A 39 11.72 3.44 5.45
N GLU A 40 11.87 4.62 6.07
CA GLU A 40 12.83 5.64 5.65
C GLU A 40 14.25 5.09 5.58
N ASN A 41 14.68 4.37 6.62
CA ASN A 41 16.00 3.74 6.65
C ASN A 41 16.13 2.61 5.62
N ASN A 42 15.11 1.75 5.47
CA ASN A 42 15.18 0.60 4.57
C ASN A 42 15.11 0.97 3.08
N LEU A 43 14.49 2.11 2.77
CA LEU A 43 14.24 2.58 1.41
C LEU A 43 15.07 3.84 1.08
N ASN A 44 15.94 4.28 1.99
CA ASN A 44 16.73 5.51 1.90
C ASN A 44 15.87 6.73 1.52
N LEU A 45 14.73 6.90 2.18
CA LEU A 45 13.81 8.00 1.93
C LEU A 45 14.06 9.16 2.87
N ASN A 46 14.10 10.37 2.33
CA ASN A 46 14.07 11.61 3.09
C ASN A 46 12.72 12.30 2.85
N VAL A 47 11.72 11.99 3.69
CA VAL A 47 10.33 12.43 3.53
C VAL A 47 9.79 13.03 4.82
N ASP A 48 8.83 13.95 4.66
CA ASP A 48 8.18 14.63 5.77
C ASP A 48 6.91 13.91 6.25
N ASN A 49 6.31 14.43 7.33
CA ASN A 49 5.06 13.87 7.86
C ASN A 49 3.87 14.07 6.91
N SER A 50 3.91 15.07 6.03
CA SER A 50 2.87 15.30 5.02
C SER A 50 2.82 14.14 4.02
N TRP A 51 3.98 13.67 3.59
CA TRP A 51 4.09 12.51 2.71
C TRP A 51 3.49 11.26 3.34
N TRP A 52 3.84 10.94 4.59
CA TRP A 52 3.27 9.80 5.31
C TRP A 52 1.77 9.88 5.49
N LYS A 53 1.22 11.06 5.81
CA LYS A 53 -0.24 11.26 5.87
C LYS A 53 -0.91 10.92 4.55
N LYS A 54 -0.30 11.28 3.41
CA LYS A 54 -0.81 10.91 2.09
C LYS A 54 -0.76 9.39 1.90
N GLN A 55 0.41 8.77 2.07
CA GLN A 55 0.58 7.32 1.86
C GLN A 55 -0.35 6.46 2.73
N ASN A 56 -0.51 6.82 4.01
CA ASN A 56 -1.38 6.09 4.93
C ASN A 56 -2.86 6.08 4.49
N ILE A 57 -3.29 7.08 3.72
CA ILE A 57 -4.68 7.20 3.22
C ILE A 57 -4.81 6.68 1.78
N LEU A 58 -3.70 6.50 1.06
CA LEU A 58 -3.68 6.13 -0.36
C LEU A 58 -4.57 4.92 -0.66
N PHE A 59 -4.34 3.79 0.02
CA PHE A 59 -5.07 2.54 -0.25
C PHE A 59 -6.55 2.59 0.14
N PHE A 60 -6.92 3.46 1.07
CA PHE A 60 -8.33 3.71 1.38
C PHE A 60 -9.05 4.44 0.23
N LYS A 61 -8.33 5.28 -0.52
CA LYS A 61 -8.86 5.97 -1.71
C LYS A 61 -8.88 5.11 -2.97
N ILE A 62 -8.06 4.06 -3.01
CA ILE A 62 -7.91 3.22 -4.21
C ILE A 62 -9.07 2.25 -4.38
N THR A 63 -9.48 1.55 -3.34
CA THR A 63 -10.46 0.46 -3.45
C THR A 63 -11.42 0.47 -2.28
N ASN A 64 -12.67 0.02 -2.47
CA ASN A 64 -13.64 -0.24 -1.40
C ASN A 64 -13.53 -1.65 -0.79
N ASP A 65 -12.69 -2.52 -1.33
CA ASP A 65 -12.43 -3.85 -0.77
C ASP A 65 -11.66 -3.71 0.56
N ILE A 66 -12.36 -4.01 1.66
CA ILE A 66 -11.84 -3.95 3.02
C ILE A 66 -10.65 -4.90 3.20
N GLN A 67 -10.66 -6.07 2.57
CA GLN A 67 -9.56 -7.03 2.68
C GLN A 67 -8.29 -6.48 2.02
N LEU A 68 -8.41 -5.87 0.84
CA LEU A 68 -7.26 -5.24 0.17
C LEU A 68 -6.76 -4.03 0.94
N ARG A 69 -7.66 -3.18 1.46
CA ARG A 69 -7.29 -2.04 2.33
C ARG A 69 -6.49 -2.52 3.55
N TRP A 70 -7.03 -3.49 4.27
CA TRP A 70 -6.41 -3.99 5.50
C TRP A 70 -5.07 -4.68 5.23
N PHE A 71 -4.99 -5.43 4.13
CA PHE A 71 -3.74 -6.06 3.73
C PHE A 71 -2.63 -5.03 3.45
N ASN A 72 -2.92 -3.97 2.68
CA ASN A 72 -1.94 -2.92 2.41
C ASN A 72 -1.59 -2.10 3.65
N TYR A 73 -2.58 -1.83 4.51
CA TYR A 73 -2.36 -1.19 5.81
C TYR A 73 -1.33 -1.97 6.64
N ARG A 74 -1.46 -3.30 6.70
CA ARG A 74 -0.49 -4.16 7.41
C ARG A 74 0.92 -4.10 6.81
N ILE A 75 1.05 -3.86 5.50
CA ILE A 75 2.35 -3.65 4.85
C ILE A 75 2.95 -2.31 5.26
N ILE A 76 2.21 -1.21 5.09
CA ILE A 76 2.69 0.15 5.44
C ILE A 76 3.10 0.20 6.92
N HIS A 77 2.28 -0.35 7.81
CA HIS A 77 2.59 -0.33 9.24
C HIS A 77 3.56 -1.44 9.68
N ARG A 78 4.07 -2.25 8.75
CA ARG A 78 5.01 -3.37 9.00
C ARG A 78 4.48 -4.39 10.02
N ILE A 79 3.18 -4.61 10.01
CA ILE A 79 2.44 -5.57 10.84
C ILE A 79 2.38 -6.95 10.15
N LEU A 80 2.52 -6.99 8.82
CA LEU A 80 2.45 -8.22 8.06
C LEU A 80 3.60 -9.16 8.46
N ALA A 81 3.26 -10.40 8.82
CA ALA A 81 4.24 -11.38 9.27
C ALA A 81 5.08 -11.90 8.11
N THR A 82 6.39 -11.90 8.31
CA THR A 82 7.42 -12.45 7.41
C THR A 82 8.26 -13.49 8.17
N ASN A 83 8.98 -14.38 7.47
CA ASN A 83 9.80 -15.40 8.16
C ASN A 83 10.88 -14.78 9.05
N THR A 84 11.41 -13.61 8.72
CA THR A 84 12.32 -12.87 9.63
C THR A 84 11.66 -12.52 10.97
N PHE A 85 10.40 -12.07 10.94
CA PHE A 85 9.64 -11.79 12.15
C PHE A 85 9.26 -13.08 12.88
N LEU A 86 8.74 -14.08 12.16
CA LEU A 86 8.27 -15.35 12.72
C LEU A 86 9.41 -16.15 13.37
N CYS A 87 10.60 -16.14 12.77
CA CYS A 87 11.78 -16.76 13.34
C CYS A 87 12.23 -16.06 14.62
N LYS A 88 12.20 -14.72 14.63
CA LYS A 88 12.53 -13.92 15.82
C LYS A 88 11.65 -14.22 17.04
N ILE A 89 10.39 -14.59 16.82
CA ILE A 89 9.44 -14.95 17.89
C ILE A 89 9.31 -16.46 18.11
N GLY A 90 10.17 -17.27 17.50
CA GLY A 90 10.22 -18.72 17.72
C GLY A 90 9.11 -19.54 17.06
N ILE A 91 8.35 -18.98 16.10
CA ILE A 91 7.30 -19.71 15.38
C ILE A 91 7.88 -20.53 14.22
N THR A 92 8.93 -20.03 13.56
CA THR A 92 9.60 -20.73 12.45
C THR A 92 11.07 -20.94 12.74
N ASN A 93 11.60 -22.10 12.32
CA ASN A 93 13.02 -22.43 12.55
C ASN A 93 13.97 -21.70 11.60
N THR A 94 13.44 -21.12 10.51
CA THR A 94 14.22 -20.41 9.50
C THR A 94 13.63 -19.03 9.23
N ASN A 95 14.51 -18.08 8.92
CA ASN A 95 14.14 -16.74 8.48
C ASN A 95 14.14 -16.60 6.94
N LEU A 96 14.49 -17.65 6.21
CA LEU A 96 14.69 -17.65 4.75
C LEU A 96 13.39 -17.44 3.98
N CYS A 97 13.48 -16.84 2.80
CA CYS A 97 12.38 -16.58 1.88
C CYS A 97 11.59 -17.84 1.57
N SER A 98 10.27 -17.74 1.57
CA SER A 98 9.39 -18.87 1.24
C SER A 98 9.55 -19.34 -0.21
N PHE A 99 10.05 -18.49 -1.11
CA PHE A 99 10.24 -18.79 -2.53
C PHE A 99 11.68 -19.20 -2.85
N CYS A 100 12.64 -18.28 -2.79
CA CYS A 100 14.01 -18.58 -3.20
C CYS A 100 14.82 -19.37 -2.17
N LYS A 101 14.45 -19.32 -0.89
CA LYS A 101 15.18 -19.98 0.21
C LYS A 101 16.64 -19.52 0.38
N LEU A 102 17.07 -18.46 -0.32
CA LEU A 102 18.45 -17.96 -0.28
C LEU A 102 18.63 -16.81 0.71
N TYR A 103 17.70 -15.86 0.73
CA TYR A 103 17.79 -14.63 1.52
C TYR A 103 16.76 -14.58 2.64
N PRO A 104 16.98 -13.80 3.71
CA PRO A 104 15.98 -13.58 4.74
C PRO A 104 14.69 -12.96 4.18
N GLU A 105 13.54 -13.52 4.54
CA GLU A 105 12.24 -13.00 4.13
C GLU A 105 11.92 -11.70 4.88
N THR A 106 12.30 -10.57 4.33
CA THR A 106 11.84 -9.24 4.75
C THR A 106 10.64 -8.81 3.88
N LEU A 107 9.95 -7.72 4.24
CA LEU A 107 8.91 -7.17 3.38
C LEU A 107 9.47 -6.70 2.02
N CYS A 108 10.67 -6.11 2.02
CA CYS A 108 11.34 -5.71 0.78
C CYS A 108 11.64 -6.92 -0.10
N HIS A 109 12.19 -7.98 0.49
CA HIS A 109 12.51 -9.18 -0.25
C HIS A 109 11.26 -9.90 -0.76
N LEU A 110 10.24 -10.05 0.10
CA LEU A 110 9.02 -10.75 -0.25
C LEU A 110 8.21 -10.09 -1.37
N PHE A 111 8.26 -8.76 -1.48
CA PHE A 111 7.44 -8.02 -2.47
C PHE A 111 8.23 -7.41 -3.63
N TRP A 112 9.56 -7.40 -3.58
CA TRP A 112 10.37 -6.76 -4.61
C TRP A 112 11.67 -7.52 -4.94
N GLU A 113 12.52 -7.82 -3.94
CA GLU A 113 13.91 -8.26 -4.19
C GLU A 113 14.06 -9.77 -4.42
N CYS A 114 12.98 -10.55 -4.35
CA CYS A 114 13.02 -11.98 -4.63
C CYS A 114 12.90 -12.22 -6.13
N GLU A 115 13.81 -13.02 -6.72
CA GLU A 115 13.83 -13.36 -8.16
C GLU A 115 12.46 -13.83 -8.70
N PHE A 116 11.72 -14.65 -7.93
CA PHE A 116 10.41 -15.15 -8.33
C PHE A 116 9.35 -14.05 -8.36
N VAL A 117 9.52 -13.00 -7.57
CA VAL A 117 8.61 -11.86 -7.47
C VAL A 117 9.01 -10.78 -8.48
N GLU A 118 10.30 -10.57 -8.71
CA GLU A 118 10.82 -9.73 -9.78
C GLU A 118 10.27 -10.16 -11.14
N ASN A 119 10.34 -11.46 -11.46
CA ASN A 119 9.74 -12.01 -12.68
C ASN A 119 8.22 -11.76 -12.77
N ILE A 120 7.48 -11.71 -11.65
CA ILE A 120 6.05 -11.34 -11.68
C ILE A 120 5.86 -9.89 -12.08
N TRP A 121 6.69 -8.98 -11.56
CA TRP A 121 6.62 -7.57 -11.91
C TRP A 121 7.04 -7.32 -13.36
N GLU A 122 8.10 -7.97 -13.84
CA GLU A 122 8.53 -7.88 -15.24
C GLU A 122 7.41 -8.33 -16.19
N ASN A 123 6.84 -9.51 -15.95
CA ASN A 123 5.72 -10.01 -16.76
C ASN A 123 4.49 -9.09 -16.69
N ALA A 124 4.22 -8.49 -15.52
CA ALA A 124 3.16 -7.50 -15.39
C ALA A 124 3.42 -6.25 -16.24
N LEU A 125 4.64 -5.72 -16.21
CA LEU A 125 5.03 -4.54 -17.00
C LEU A 125 4.98 -4.81 -18.51
N ILE A 126 5.49 -5.97 -18.95
CA ILE A 126 5.41 -6.41 -20.35
C ILE A 126 3.95 -6.49 -20.77
N TRP A 127 3.11 -7.16 -19.99
CA TRP A 127 1.68 -7.29 -20.27
C TRP A 127 0.97 -5.93 -20.34
N PHE A 128 1.29 -4.99 -19.45
CA PHE A 128 0.72 -3.64 -19.51
C PHE A 128 1.11 -2.89 -20.79
N LYS A 129 2.36 -3.03 -21.20
CA LYS A 129 2.89 -2.39 -22.40
C LYS A 129 2.27 -3.00 -23.67
N GLU A 130 2.20 -4.33 -23.74
CA GLU A 130 1.67 -5.04 -24.91
C GLU A 130 0.16 -4.88 -25.07
N GLN A 131 -0.61 -5.02 -23.98
CA GLN A 131 -2.07 -5.02 -24.05
C GLN A 131 -2.70 -3.63 -24.07
N PHE A 132 -2.08 -2.67 -23.38
CA PHE A 132 -2.69 -1.34 -23.18
C PHE A 132 -1.83 -0.20 -23.74
N GLY A 133 -0.62 -0.50 -24.25
CA GLY A 133 0.30 0.53 -24.73
C GLY A 133 0.84 1.43 -23.61
N ILE A 134 0.75 0.99 -22.35
CA ILE A 134 1.13 1.81 -21.20
C ILE A 134 2.52 1.41 -20.71
N ASP A 135 3.49 2.29 -20.93
CA ASP A 135 4.85 2.13 -20.42
C ASP A 135 4.95 2.72 -19.00
N ILE A 136 5.32 1.88 -18.03
CA ILE A 136 5.32 2.22 -16.61
C ILE A 136 6.64 1.76 -16.01
N SER A 137 7.32 2.68 -15.33
CA SER A 137 8.39 2.33 -14.42
C SER A 137 7.82 2.03 -13.03
N LEU A 138 8.24 0.91 -12.45
CA LEU A 138 8.00 0.55 -11.05
C LEU A 138 9.33 0.48 -10.31
N ASN A 139 9.33 1.00 -9.09
CA ASN A 139 10.42 0.79 -8.15
C ASN A 139 9.89 0.15 -6.84
N LYS A 140 10.83 -0.21 -5.98
CA LYS A 140 10.55 -0.80 -4.66
C LYS A 140 9.61 0.05 -3.80
N VAL A 141 9.75 1.38 -3.82
CA VAL A 141 8.93 2.31 -3.03
C VAL A 141 7.49 2.31 -3.54
N ASP A 142 7.32 2.35 -4.86
CA ASP A 142 6.02 2.36 -5.54
C ASP A 142 5.22 1.10 -5.21
N VAL A 143 5.86 -0.07 -5.23
CA VAL A 143 5.21 -1.34 -4.91
C VAL A 143 4.79 -1.39 -3.44
N LEU A 144 5.70 -1.04 -2.53
CA LEU A 144 5.48 -1.20 -1.09
C LEU A 144 4.50 -0.17 -0.52
N LEU A 145 4.68 1.11 -0.88
CA LEU A 145 3.99 2.25 -0.27
C LEU A 145 2.95 2.88 -1.20
N GLY A 146 3.03 2.62 -2.51
CA GLY A 146 2.11 3.11 -3.53
C GLY A 146 2.62 4.34 -4.27
N LYS A 147 2.03 4.59 -5.45
CA LYS A 147 2.39 5.69 -6.37
C LYS A 147 1.36 6.82 -6.37
N TYR A 148 1.77 8.05 -6.67
CA TYR A 148 0.89 9.18 -7.01
C TYR A 148 1.25 9.77 -8.39
N TYR A 149 0.78 9.15 -9.48
CA TYR A 149 0.89 9.60 -10.87
C TYR A 149 -0.48 9.83 -11.52
N LYS A 150 -0.54 10.26 -12.78
CA LYS A 150 -1.76 10.56 -13.55
C LYS A 150 -2.84 9.46 -13.49
N TYR A 151 -2.45 8.19 -13.35
CA TYR A 151 -3.33 7.02 -13.34
C TYR A 151 -3.19 6.17 -12.07
N TYR A 152 -2.74 6.77 -10.97
CA TYR A 152 -2.37 6.05 -9.75
C TYR A 152 -3.46 5.15 -9.19
N ASN A 153 -4.74 5.45 -9.44
CA ASN A 153 -5.82 4.69 -8.84
C ASN A 153 -5.81 3.23 -9.32
N ILE A 154 -5.86 3.01 -10.63
CA ILE A 154 -5.97 1.65 -11.19
C ILE A 154 -4.67 0.87 -11.05
N PHE A 155 -3.52 1.52 -11.26
CA PHE A 155 -2.23 0.86 -11.11
C PHE A 155 -1.95 0.44 -9.69
N ASN A 156 -2.25 1.30 -8.71
CA ASN A 156 -2.09 0.88 -7.32
C ASN A 156 -3.10 -0.21 -6.95
N LEU A 157 -4.31 -0.25 -7.52
CA LEU A 157 -5.21 -1.38 -7.32
C LEU A 157 -4.56 -2.68 -7.80
N ILE A 158 -4.00 -2.69 -9.00
CA ILE A 158 -3.36 -3.90 -9.55
C ILE A 158 -2.13 -4.30 -8.74
N ILE A 159 -1.30 -3.33 -8.31
CA ILE A 159 -0.21 -3.58 -7.35
C ILE A 159 -0.74 -4.22 -6.06
N CYS A 160 -1.89 -3.79 -5.54
CA CYS A 160 -2.51 -4.41 -4.37
C CYS A 160 -2.91 -5.87 -4.61
N ILE A 161 -3.49 -6.16 -5.77
CA ILE A 161 -3.90 -7.52 -6.17
C ILE A 161 -2.66 -8.41 -6.28
N ILE A 162 -1.62 -7.95 -6.98
CA ILE A 162 -0.35 -8.68 -7.13
C ILE A 162 0.28 -8.98 -5.76
N LYS A 163 0.37 -7.98 -4.86
CA LYS A 163 0.90 -8.21 -3.51
C LYS A 163 0.07 -9.24 -2.72
N LYS A 164 -1.26 -9.19 -2.83
CA LYS A 164 -2.14 -10.18 -2.18
C LYS A 164 -1.90 -11.58 -2.76
N HIS A 165 -1.76 -11.69 -4.08
CA HIS A 165 -1.41 -12.94 -4.75
C HIS A 165 -0.08 -13.51 -4.24
N ILE A 166 0.98 -12.70 -4.23
CA ILE A 166 2.30 -13.10 -3.73
C ILE A 166 2.20 -13.64 -2.30
N TYR A 167 1.54 -12.89 -1.40
CA TYR A 167 1.41 -13.31 -0.01
C TYR A 167 0.56 -14.58 0.18
N ARG A 168 -0.47 -14.75 -0.66
CA ARG A 168 -1.28 -15.97 -0.69
C ARG A 168 -0.47 -17.17 -1.17
N SER A 169 0.31 -17.01 -2.22
CA SER A 169 1.21 -18.04 -2.76
C SER A 169 2.28 -18.45 -1.73
N ARG A 170 2.86 -17.47 -1.02
CA ARG A 170 3.72 -17.71 0.15
C ARG A 170 3.04 -18.60 1.19
N SER A 171 1.82 -18.25 1.58
CA SER A 171 1.07 -18.98 2.61
C SER A 171 0.71 -20.40 2.19
N LYS A 172 0.49 -20.62 0.88
CA LYS A 172 0.27 -21.94 0.27
C LYS A 172 1.57 -22.70 -0.04
N LYS A 173 2.74 -22.11 0.23
CA LYS A 173 4.07 -22.65 -0.10
C LYS A 173 4.24 -22.99 -1.60
N CYS A 174 3.56 -22.24 -2.48
CA CYS A 174 3.69 -22.36 -3.93
C CYS A 174 4.34 -21.10 -4.52
N LYS A 175 5.03 -21.25 -5.66
CA LYS A 175 5.59 -20.10 -6.38
C LYS A 175 4.45 -19.22 -6.94
N PRO A 176 4.59 -17.88 -6.92
CA PRO A 176 3.62 -17.00 -7.55
C PRO A 176 3.62 -17.21 -9.07
N SER A 177 2.47 -17.01 -9.73
CA SER A 177 2.31 -17.17 -11.17
C SER A 177 1.58 -15.97 -11.74
N PHE A 178 2.12 -15.39 -12.81
CA PHE A 178 1.54 -14.20 -13.42
C PHE A 178 0.21 -14.52 -14.15
N GLU A 179 0.04 -15.71 -14.71
CA GLU A 179 -1.24 -16.11 -15.31
C GLU A 179 -2.40 -16.07 -14.31
N ARG A 180 -2.17 -16.59 -13.10
CA ARG A 180 -3.15 -16.49 -12.00
C ARG A 180 -3.40 -15.06 -11.55
N VAL A 181 -2.39 -14.19 -11.63
CA VAL A 181 -2.56 -12.77 -11.36
C VAL A 181 -3.51 -12.14 -12.39
N LYS A 182 -3.37 -12.44 -13.69
CA LYS A 182 -4.29 -11.94 -14.72
C LYS A 182 -5.73 -12.38 -14.42
N GLU A 183 -5.93 -13.66 -14.11
CA GLU A 183 -7.24 -14.20 -13.73
C GLU A 183 -7.83 -13.45 -12.51
N GLU A 184 -7.02 -13.18 -11.50
CA GLU A 184 -7.44 -12.42 -10.31
C GLU A 184 -7.81 -10.97 -10.63
N ILE A 185 -7.08 -10.31 -11.54
CA ILE A 185 -7.38 -8.95 -11.98
C ILE A 185 -8.71 -8.91 -12.74
N VAL A 186 -8.92 -9.85 -13.68
CA VAL A 186 -10.17 -9.96 -14.45
C VAL A 186 -11.35 -10.27 -13.54
N TYR A 187 -11.19 -11.20 -12.60
CA TYR A 187 -12.20 -11.48 -11.58
C TYR A 187 -12.55 -10.22 -10.77
N TYR A 188 -11.54 -9.47 -10.34
CA TYR A 188 -11.75 -8.23 -9.61
C TYR A 188 -12.49 -7.18 -10.43
N PHE A 189 -12.13 -7.02 -11.71
CA PHE A 189 -12.81 -6.15 -12.66
C PHE A 189 -14.31 -6.48 -12.76
N HIS A 190 -14.66 -7.76 -12.92
CA HIS A 190 -16.07 -8.17 -13.00
C HIS A 190 -16.84 -7.91 -11.70
N CYS A 191 -16.23 -8.19 -10.56
CA CYS A 191 -16.82 -7.90 -9.26
C CYS A 191 -17.09 -6.39 -9.09
N GLU A 192 -16.10 -5.56 -9.40
CA GLU A 192 -16.23 -4.11 -9.30
C GLU A 192 -17.28 -3.58 -10.29
N LYS A 193 -17.30 -4.07 -11.54
CA LYS A 193 -18.33 -3.75 -12.55
C LYS A 193 -19.73 -4.04 -12.05
N HIS A 194 -19.92 -5.19 -11.41
CA HIS A 194 -21.21 -5.58 -10.83
C HIS A 194 -21.63 -4.65 -9.69
N ILE A 195 -20.71 -4.28 -8.80
CA ILE A 195 -20.98 -3.34 -7.69
C ILE A 195 -21.40 -1.96 -8.23
N TYR A 196 -20.66 -1.41 -9.19
CA TYR A 196 -20.99 -0.11 -9.79
C TYR A 196 -22.32 -0.13 -10.53
N LYS A 197 -22.62 -1.21 -11.27
CA LYS A 197 -23.94 -1.40 -11.91
C LYS A 197 -25.08 -1.41 -10.89
N LYS A 198 -24.92 -2.17 -9.80
CA LYS A 198 -25.93 -2.23 -8.73
C LYS A 198 -26.17 -0.88 -8.07
N ASN A 199 -25.12 -0.06 -7.94
CA ASN A 199 -25.21 1.28 -7.36
C ASN A 199 -25.64 2.36 -8.36
N GLY A 200 -25.87 2.02 -9.64
CA GLY A 200 -26.25 2.98 -10.68
C GLY A 200 -25.12 3.90 -11.16
N ASP A 201 -23.86 3.61 -10.85
CA ASP A 201 -22.70 4.50 -11.10
C ASP A 201 -21.75 3.90 -12.16
N VAL A 202 -22.30 3.56 -13.32
CA VAL A 202 -21.53 2.92 -14.41
C VAL A 202 -20.51 3.89 -15.04
N GLU A 203 -20.79 5.19 -15.01
CA GLU A 203 -19.88 6.20 -15.57
C GLU A 203 -18.57 6.29 -14.80
N SER A 204 -18.61 6.27 -13.46
CA SER A 204 -17.40 6.26 -12.64
C SER A 204 -16.58 4.99 -12.82
N PHE A 205 -17.25 3.84 -13.02
CA PHE A 205 -16.57 2.59 -13.38
C PHE A 205 -15.80 2.72 -14.70
N ASN A 206 -16.46 3.23 -15.75
CA ASN A 206 -15.83 3.41 -17.05
C ASN A 206 -14.65 4.39 -16.96
N LYS A 207 -14.79 5.51 -16.23
CA LYS A 207 -13.68 6.44 -15.99
C LYS A 207 -12.48 5.79 -15.29
N ARG A 208 -12.75 4.93 -14.31
CA ARG A 208 -11.72 4.23 -13.52
C ARG A 208 -10.96 3.19 -14.34
N TRP A 209 -11.66 2.43 -15.18
CA TRP A 209 -11.10 1.32 -15.97
C TRP A 209 -10.82 1.66 -17.43
N ASN A 210 -11.01 2.91 -17.86
CA ASN A 210 -10.86 3.36 -19.24
C ASN A 210 -9.54 2.94 -19.91
N LEU A 211 -8.47 2.87 -19.11
CA LEU A 211 -7.12 2.56 -19.58
C LEU A 211 -6.85 1.05 -19.74
N ILE A 212 -7.64 0.22 -19.07
CA ILE A 212 -7.41 -1.22 -18.94
C ILE A 212 -8.77 -1.88 -19.09
N MET A 213 -9.36 -1.77 -20.29
CA MET A 213 -10.57 -2.51 -20.63
C MET A 213 -10.17 -3.90 -21.12
N PHE A 214 -10.65 -4.92 -20.42
CA PHE A 214 -10.57 -6.33 -20.79
C PHE A 214 -11.67 -6.71 -21.77
#